data_AF-R4U313-F1
#
_entry.id   AF-R4U313-F1
#
_cell.length_a   1.000
_cell.length_b   1.000
_cell.length_c   1.000
_cell.angle_alpha   90.00
_cell.angle_beta   90.00
_cell.angle_gamma   90.00
#
_symmetry.space_group_name_H-M   'P 1'
#
loop_
_entity.id
_entity.type
_entity.pdbx_description
1 polymer ?
#
loop_
_entity_poly.entity_id
_entity_poly.type
_entity_poly.pdbx_seq_one_letter_code
_entity_poly.pdbx_strand_id
1 'polypeptide(L)'
;MIEIIKKHLPELTVTTQQAEQLQKYYQYLIEQNAVMNLTTITNEEEVYYKHFLDSLLLLKKYQFTDNILVCDVGSGAGFPGIVLKIFVPQIKLTIIEALEKRCRFLRNLVQTLGLSNVEIIHDRVEQYSRLHPEQFDLVLTRAVANLSVLLELVSQLVKVTGTVICYKGPKVHEEINSAQKTLGELNFVLTKTDHEMVTEIGERYFCYFTKVKKTSLKYPRHFNQIKKSPIG
;
A
#
# COMPACT_ATOMS: atom_id res chain seq x y z
N MET A 1 3.78 22.05 -1.51
CA MET A 1 4.13 20.67 -1.06
C MET A 1 4.73 20.60 0.34
N ILE A 2 5.95 21.12 0.59
CA ILE A 2 6.61 20.98 1.90
C ILE A 2 5.74 21.56 3.02
N GLU A 3 5.12 22.72 2.80
CA GLU A 3 4.21 23.33 3.76
C GLU A 3 2.98 22.45 4.05
N ILE A 4 2.43 21.80 3.02
CA ILE A 4 1.33 20.83 3.16
C ILE A 4 1.77 19.69 4.09
N ILE A 5 2.93 19.09 3.82
CA ILE A 5 3.45 17.98 4.63
C ILE A 5 3.70 18.45 6.06
N LYS A 6 4.41 19.57 6.28
CA LYS A 6 4.73 20.10 7.62
C LYS A 6 3.48 20.47 8.43
N LYS A 7 2.45 21.03 7.78
CA LYS A 7 1.18 21.37 8.45
C LYS A 7 0.52 20.14 9.07
N HIS A 8 0.57 18.99 8.38
CA HIS A 8 -0.11 17.77 8.81
C HIS A 8 0.81 16.77 9.50
N LEU A 9 2.13 16.82 9.27
CA LEU A 9 3.17 15.95 9.79
C LEU A 9 4.32 16.81 10.36
N PRO A 10 4.09 17.59 11.43
CA PRO A 10 5.07 18.57 11.92
C PRO A 10 6.37 17.94 12.44
N GLU A 11 6.31 16.68 12.89
CA GLU A 11 7.47 15.91 13.36
C GLU A 11 8.27 15.28 12.21
N LEU A 12 7.71 15.23 11.00
CA LEU A 12 8.38 14.66 9.84
C LEU A 12 9.33 15.69 9.23
N THR A 13 10.63 15.45 9.38
CA THR A 13 11.64 16.24 8.68
C THR A 13 11.63 15.88 7.20
N VAL A 14 11.43 16.87 6.33
CA VAL A 14 11.53 16.73 4.87
C VAL A 14 12.86 17.32 4.41
N THR A 15 13.74 16.47 3.90
CA THR A 15 15.02 16.91 3.32
C THR A 15 14.82 17.52 1.92
N THR A 16 15.79 18.30 1.46
CA THR A 16 15.80 18.84 0.08
C THR A 16 15.67 17.72 -0.95
N GLN A 17 16.41 16.63 -0.78
CA GLN A 17 16.36 15.47 -1.67
C GLN A 17 14.96 14.85 -1.75
N GLN A 18 14.29 14.67 -0.60
CA GLN A 18 12.92 14.10 -0.57
C GLN A 18 11.91 15.03 -1.23
N ALA A 19 12.05 16.35 -1.05
CA ALA A 19 11.20 17.33 -1.73
C ALA A 19 11.41 17.29 -3.25
N GLU A 20 12.66 17.25 -3.72
CA GLU A 20 12.97 17.11 -5.15
C GLU A 20 12.45 15.80 -5.73
N GLN A 21 12.56 14.69 -4.98
CA GLN A 21 12.01 13.39 -5.39
C GLN A 21 10.49 13.45 -5.56
N LEU A 22 9.75 14.02 -4.60
CA LEU A 22 8.30 14.16 -4.74
C LEU A 22 7.92 15.08 -5.91
N GLN A 23 8.66 16.16 -6.16
CA GLN A 23 8.41 17.03 -7.31
C GLN A 23 8.65 16.30 -8.64
N LYS A 24 9.76 15.57 -8.77
CA LYS A 24 10.06 14.73 -9.94
C LYS A 24 9.01 13.63 -10.13
N TYR A 25 8.54 13.04 -9.03
CA TYR A 25 7.46 12.06 -9.06
C TYR A 25 6.19 12.70 -9.64
N TYR A 26 5.76 13.85 -9.12
CA TYR A 26 4.58 14.53 -9.64
C TYR A 26 4.69 14.83 -11.15
N GLN A 27 5.82 15.41 -11.59
CA GLN A 27 6.06 15.72 -13.00
C GLN A 27 5.97 14.46 -13.88
N TYR A 28 6.67 13.39 -13.48
CA TYR A 28 6.66 12.12 -14.20
C TYR A 28 5.28 11.46 -14.20
N LEU A 29 4.56 11.53 -13.09
CA LEU A 29 3.20 10.99 -12.97
C LEU A 29 2.27 11.67 -13.98
N ILE A 30 2.25 13.01 -14.01
CA ILE A 30 1.34 13.75 -14.90
C ILE A 30 1.70 13.54 -16.37
N GLU A 31 2.98 13.55 -16.71
CA GLU A 31 3.46 13.27 -18.06
C GLU A 31 2.97 11.90 -18.54
N GLN A 32 3.18 10.85 -17.75
CA GLN A 32 2.79 9.49 -18.12
C GLN A 32 1.27 9.26 -18.02
N ASN A 33 0.56 10.02 -17.17
CA ASN A 33 -0.88 9.90 -17.01
C ASN A 33 -1.63 10.20 -18.32
N ALA A 34 -1.10 11.11 -19.16
CA ALA A 34 -1.68 11.50 -20.44
C ALA A 34 -1.90 10.32 -21.41
N VAL A 35 -1.13 9.24 -21.26
CA VAL A 35 -1.18 8.06 -22.13
C VAL A 35 -1.60 6.78 -21.39
N MET A 36 -1.54 6.76 -20.05
CA MET A 36 -1.74 5.54 -19.26
C MET A 36 -2.97 5.55 -18.34
N ASN A 37 -3.59 6.70 -18.07
CA ASN A 37 -4.70 6.82 -17.09
C ASN A 37 -4.33 6.19 -15.72
N LEU A 38 -3.15 6.55 -15.21
CA LEU A 38 -2.61 6.10 -13.91
C LEU A 38 -3.44 6.62 -12.73
N THR A 39 -3.99 7.82 -12.85
CA THR A 39 -4.82 8.46 -11.82
C THR A 39 -5.82 9.42 -12.45
N THR A 40 -6.96 9.59 -11.78
CA THR A 40 -7.96 10.61 -12.12
C THR A 40 -7.63 11.98 -11.52
N ILE A 41 -6.68 12.04 -10.58
CA ILE A 41 -6.28 13.27 -9.88
C ILE A 41 -5.00 13.80 -10.52
N THR A 42 -5.11 14.91 -11.26
CA THR A 42 -3.99 15.51 -12.00
C THR A 42 -3.60 16.89 -11.53
N ASN A 43 -4.44 17.57 -10.73
CA ASN A 43 -4.10 18.85 -10.14
C ASN A 43 -2.97 18.66 -9.11
N GLU A 44 -1.95 19.52 -9.18
CA GLU A 44 -0.75 19.41 -8.34
C GLU A 44 -1.05 19.36 -6.84
N GLU A 45 -1.84 20.32 -6.37
CA GLU A 45 -2.20 20.42 -4.96
C GLU A 45 -3.00 19.19 -4.51
N GLU A 46 -3.94 18.73 -5.33
CA GLU A 46 -4.69 17.52 -5.03
C GLU A 46 -3.81 16.25 -5.01
N VAL A 47 -2.82 16.12 -5.90
CA VAL A 47 -1.85 15.00 -5.85
C VAL A 47 -1.08 15.04 -4.53
N TYR A 48 -0.64 16.23 -4.11
CA TYR A 48 0.06 16.38 -2.84
C TYR A 48 -0.78 15.98 -1.64
N TYR A 49 -2.06 16.35 -1.58
CA TYR A 49 -2.94 15.92 -0.49
C TYR A 49 -3.35 14.44 -0.61
N LYS A 50 -4.01 14.07 -1.72
CA LYS A 50 -4.75 12.80 -1.84
C LYS A 50 -3.86 11.61 -2.18
N HIS A 51 -2.65 11.84 -2.68
CA HIS A 51 -1.68 10.77 -2.93
C HIS A 51 -0.48 10.83 -2.01
N PHE A 52 0.27 11.92 -2.00
CA PHE A 52 1.53 11.96 -1.26
C PHE A 52 1.29 12.04 0.25
N LEU A 53 0.57 13.06 0.73
CA LEU A 53 0.27 13.20 2.15
C LEU A 53 -0.54 12.01 2.66
N ASP A 54 -1.57 11.56 1.93
CA ASP A 54 -2.35 10.36 2.29
C ASP A 54 -1.46 9.12 2.52
N SER A 55 -0.43 8.93 1.67
CA SER A 55 0.54 7.83 1.83
C SER A 55 1.43 8.01 3.07
N LEU A 56 1.79 9.27 3.40
CA LEU A 56 2.67 9.59 4.53
C LEU A 56 1.95 9.63 5.88
N LEU A 57 0.61 9.74 5.92
CA LEU A 57 -0.15 9.77 7.18
C LEU A 57 0.12 8.54 8.06
N LEU A 58 0.47 7.40 7.46
CA LEU A 58 0.87 6.20 8.21
C LEU A 58 2.08 6.45 9.13
N LEU A 59 3.02 7.33 8.75
CA LEU A 59 4.21 7.63 9.53
C LEU A 59 3.90 8.28 10.89
N LYS A 60 2.71 8.83 11.10
CA LYS A 60 2.27 9.29 12.43
C LYS A 60 2.02 8.16 13.42
N LYS A 61 1.70 6.98 12.89
CA LYS A 61 1.09 5.89 13.67
C LYS A 61 1.92 4.62 13.67
N TYR A 62 2.79 4.49 12.69
CA TYR A 62 3.61 3.32 12.47
C TYR A 62 5.07 3.70 12.30
N GLN A 63 5.91 3.15 13.16
CA GLN A 63 7.35 3.26 13.08
C GLN A 63 7.89 2.05 12.32
N PHE A 64 8.54 2.32 11.19
CA PHE A 64 9.20 1.28 10.40
C PHE A 64 10.50 0.86 11.09
N THR A 65 10.72 -0.44 11.17
CA THR A 65 12.02 -1.01 11.57
C THR A 65 12.94 -1.13 10.36
N ASP A 66 14.24 -1.10 10.60
CA ASP A 66 15.23 -1.09 9.53
C ASP A 66 15.26 -2.43 8.78
N ASN A 67 15.48 -2.36 7.45
CA ASN A 67 15.69 -3.50 6.57
C ASN A 67 14.56 -4.55 6.48
N ILE A 68 13.34 -4.22 6.93
CA ILE A 68 12.19 -5.10 6.75
C ILE A 68 11.78 -5.24 5.28
N LEU A 69 11.22 -6.41 4.95
CA LEU A 69 10.64 -6.71 3.65
C LEU A 69 9.20 -6.20 3.61
N VAL A 70 8.96 -5.17 2.81
CA VAL A 70 7.65 -4.53 2.65
C VAL A 70 7.11 -4.84 1.26
N CYS A 71 5.90 -5.37 1.16
CA CYS A 71 5.18 -5.49 -0.10
C CYS A 71 4.07 -4.44 -0.20
N ASP A 72 3.99 -3.71 -1.30
CA ASP A 72 2.81 -2.92 -1.65
C ASP A 72 2.03 -3.62 -2.76
N VAL A 73 0.77 -3.94 -2.49
CA VAL A 73 -0.09 -4.71 -3.39
C VAL A 73 -1.09 -3.79 -4.07
N GLY A 74 -1.04 -3.77 -5.41
CA GLY A 74 -1.95 -2.94 -6.21
C GLY A 74 -1.63 -1.45 -6.14
N SER A 75 -0.34 -1.12 -5.98
CA SER A 75 0.18 0.24 -5.83
C SER A 75 -0.20 1.19 -6.98
N GLY A 76 -0.58 0.64 -8.14
CA GLY A 76 -1.04 1.39 -9.32
C GLY A 76 0.05 2.33 -9.82
N ALA A 77 -0.07 3.61 -9.46
CA ALA A 77 0.92 4.64 -9.76
C ALA A 77 2.07 4.73 -8.73
N GLY A 78 2.17 3.80 -7.77
CA GLY A 78 3.24 3.72 -6.77
C GLY A 78 2.83 4.11 -5.34
N PHE A 79 1.52 4.14 -5.05
CA PHE A 79 1.02 4.56 -3.74
C PHE A 79 0.45 3.40 -2.91
N PRO A 80 0.76 3.30 -1.61
CA PRO A 80 1.60 4.23 -0.83
C PRO A 80 3.11 3.91 -0.88
N GLY A 81 3.50 2.78 -1.48
CA GLY A 81 4.84 2.20 -1.35
C GLY A 81 5.99 3.11 -1.76
N ILE A 82 5.97 3.68 -2.97
CA ILE A 82 7.07 4.53 -3.47
C ILE A 82 7.19 5.82 -2.63
N VAL A 83 6.06 6.41 -2.24
CA VAL A 83 6.06 7.60 -1.38
C VAL A 83 6.67 7.26 -0.02
N LEU A 84 6.27 6.15 0.60
CA LEU A 84 6.88 5.71 1.86
C LEU A 84 8.37 5.41 1.71
N LYS A 85 8.79 4.81 0.59
CA LYS A 85 10.20 4.52 0.31
C LYS A 85 11.08 5.77 0.24
N ILE A 86 10.55 6.89 -0.24
CA ILE A 86 11.25 8.20 -0.21
C ILE A 86 11.55 8.64 1.24
N PHE A 87 10.61 8.40 2.15
CA PHE A 87 10.71 8.85 3.55
C PHE A 87 11.31 7.81 4.50
N VAL A 88 11.31 6.54 4.10
CA VAL A 88 11.82 5.41 4.85
C VAL A 88 12.80 4.63 3.96
N PRO A 89 13.94 5.23 3.59
CA PRO A 89 14.84 4.68 2.57
C PRO A 89 15.44 3.31 2.94
N GLN A 90 15.40 2.92 4.20
CA GLN A 90 15.94 1.66 4.70
C GLN A 90 15.05 0.43 4.50
N ILE A 91 13.77 0.59 4.13
CA ILE A 91 12.92 -0.58 3.84
C ILE A 91 13.33 -1.24 2.51
N LYS A 92 13.11 -2.54 2.39
CA LYS A 92 13.20 -3.25 1.11
C LYS A 92 11.80 -3.38 0.54
N LEU A 93 11.50 -2.59 -0.48
CA LEU A 93 10.15 -2.50 -1.04
C LEU A 93 10.01 -3.42 -2.24
N THR A 94 8.98 -4.25 -2.24
CA THR A 94 8.51 -4.98 -3.42
C THR A 94 7.12 -4.46 -3.79
N ILE A 95 6.89 -4.19 -5.07
CA ILE A 95 5.56 -3.86 -5.58
C ILE A 95 5.13 -4.96 -6.55
N ILE A 96 3.98 -5.56 -6.28
CA ILE A 96 3.36 -6.56 -7.18
C ILE A 96 2.24 -5.88 -7.96
N GLU A 97 2.39 -5.86 -9.28
CA GLU A 97 1.43 -5.25 -10.21
C GLU A 97 1.13 -6.19 -11.38
N ALA A 98 -0.15 -6.30 -11.72
CA ALA A 98 -0.66 -7.24 -12.70
C ALA A 98 -0.54 -6.75 -14.15
N LEU A 99 -0.38 -5.43 -14.35
CA LEU A 99 -0.32 -4.83 -15.68
C LEU A 99 1.12 -4.43 -16.02
N GLU A 100 1.72 -5.08 -17.03
CA GLU A 100 3.09 -4.79 -17.48
C GLU A 100 3.31 -3.31 -17.80
N LYS A 101 2.32 -2.62 -18.40
CA LYS A 101 2.40 -1.18 -18.68
C LYS A 101 2.66 -0.37 -17.40
N ARG A 102 2.00 -0.71 -16.29
CA ARG A 102 2.21 -0.07 -14.98
C ARG A 102 3.52 -0.50 -14.34
N CYS A 103 3.92 -1.77 -14.50
CA CYS A 103 5.24 -2.23 -14.06
C CYS A 103 6.37 -1.41 -14.72
N ARG A 104 6.29 -1.16 -16.03
CA ARG A 104 7.26 -0.30 -16.74
C ARG A 104 7.26 1.13 -16.20
N PHE A 105 6.08 1.72 -15.99
CA PHE A 105 5.97 3.03 -15.34
C PHE A 105 6.67 3.05 -13.98
N LEU A 106 6.40 2.06 -13.11
CA LEU A 106 6.99 1.97 -11.78
C LEU A 106 8.51 1.80 -11.80
N ARG A 107 9.04 0.95 -12.70
CA ARG A 107 10.49 0.76 -12.87
C ARG A 107 11.16 2.06 -13.29
N ASN A 108 10.59 2.76 -14.27
CA ASN A 108 11.11 4.04 -14.73
C ASN A 108 11.00 5.11 -13.63
N LEU A 109 9.91 5.13 -12.88
CA LEU A 109 9.74 6.04 -11.73
C LEU A 109 10.81 5.79 -10.66
N VAL A 110 11.05 4.53 -10.28
CA VAL A 110 12.10 4.14 -9.33
C VAL A 110 13.47 4.65 -9.79
N GLN A 111 13.79 4.49 -11.09
CA GLN A 111 15.02 4.99 -11.68
C GLN A 111 15.10 6.52 -11.67
N THR A 112 14.04 7.21 -12.11
CA THR A 112 13.94 8.69 -12.14
C THR A 112 14.15 9.29 -10.75
N LEU A 113 13.67 8.62 -9.71
CA LEU A 113 13.80 9.05 -8.32
C LEU A 113 15.11 8.62 -7.66
N GLY A 114 15.92 7.78 -8.32
CA GLY A 114 17.16 7.25 -7.79
C GLY A 114 16.97 6.37 -6.55
N LEU A 115 15.86 5.62 -6.48
CA LEU A 115 15.54 4.76 -5.34
C LEU A 115 16.25 3.41 -5.45
N SER A 116 16.88 2.97 -4.35
CA SER A 116 17.52 1.66 -4.23
C SER A 116 16.64 0.69 -3.41
N ASN A 117 16.88 -0.62 -3.51
CA ASN A 117 16.11 -1.64 -2.80
C ASN A 117 14.60 -1.56 -3.06
N VAL A 118 14.24 -1.35 -4.33
CA VAL A 118 12.85 -1.43 -4.82
C VAL A 118 12.79 -2.47 -5.93
N GLU A 119 11.91 -3.45 -5.78
CA GLU A 119 11.65 -4.50 -6.78
C GLU A 119 10.23 -4.37 -7.33
N ILE A 120 10.09 -4.43 -8.65
CA ILE A 120 8.80 -4.37 -9.34
C ILE A 120 8.52 -5.70 -10.02
N ILE A 121 7.54 -6.43 -9.49
CA ILE A 121 7.15 -7.76 -9.93
C ILE A 121 5.90 -7.65 -10.81
N HIS A 122 6.01 -8.11 -12.05
CA HIS A 122 4.88 -8.24 -12.96
C HIS A 122 4.23 -9.61 -12.77
N ASP A 123 3.23 -9.67 -11.90
CA ASP A 123 2.49 -10.90 -11.61
C ASP A 123 1.12 -10.56 -10.98
N ARG A 124 0.23 -11.54 -10.97
CA ARG A 124 -0.96 -11.51 -10.14
C ARG A 124 -0.58 -11.93 -8.73
N VAL A 125 -1.09 -11.22 -7.73
CA VAL A 125 -0.79 -11.49 -6.32
C VAL A 125 -1.15 -12.93 -5.94
N GLU A 126 -2.29 -13.43 -6.43
CA GLU A 126 -2.75 -14.79 -6.17
C GLU A 126 -1.87 -15.88 -6.82
N GLN A 127 -1.08 -15.54 -7.83
CA GLN A 127 -0.13 -16.46 -8.48
C GLN A 127 1.24 -16.37 -7.79
N TYR A 128 1.74 -15.15 -7.62
CA TYR A 128 3.01 -14.88 -6.97
C TYR A 128 3.09 -15.50 -5.58
N SER A 129 2.07 -15.26 -4.75
CA SER A 129 2.05 -15.72 -3.35
C SER A 129 2.00 -17.23 -3.18
N ARG A 130 1.57 -17.99 -4.20
CA ARG A 130 1.59 -19.46 -4.18
C ARG A 130 2.99 -20.02 -4.39
N LEU A 131 3.80 -19.35 -5.21
CA LEU A 131 5.19 -19.72 -5.47
C LEU A 131 6.13 -19.14 -4.43
N HIS A 132 5.77 -17.99 -3.85
CA HIS A 132 6.56 -17.25 -2.88
C HIS A 132 5.71 -16.95 -1.62
N PRO A 133 5.33 -17.98 -0.85
CA PRO A 133 4.54 -17.78 0.36
C PRO A 133 5.40 -17.21 1.50
N GLU A 134 4.77 -16.46 2.39
CA GLU A 134 5.31 -16.00 3.68
C GLU A 134 6.64 -15.23 3.53
N GLN A 135 6.72 -14.29 2.58
CA GLN A 135 7.96 -13.57 2.26
C GLN A 135 8.09 -12.23 3.00
N PHE A 136 6.97 -11.57 3.30
CA PHE A 136 7.00 -10.17 3.71
C PHE A 136 6.70 -9.99 5.20
N ASP A 137 7.45 -9.09 5.85
CA ASP A 137 7.23 -8.69 7.24
C ASP A 137 6.02 -7.75 7.33
N LEU A 138 5.84 -6.91 6.31
CA LEU A 138 4.77 -5.95 6.19
C LEU A 138 4.16 -5.98 4.79
N VAL A 139 2.82 -6.04 4.70
CA VAL A 139 2.09 -5.84 3.45
C VAL A 139 1.22 -4.59 3.56
N LEU A 140 1.39 -3.66 2.64
CA LEU A 140 0.63 -2.43 2.52
C LEU A 140 -0.42 -2.59 1.43
N THR A 141 -1.61 -2.04 1.66
CA THR A 141 -2.66 -1.97 0.64
C THR A 141 -3.47 -0.68 0.73
N ARG A 142 -3.83 -0.14 -0.45
CA ARG A 142 -4.70 1.03 -0.58
C ARG A 142 -5.64 0.86 -1.76
N ALA A 143 -6.92 1.12 -1.54
CA ALA A 143 -7.96 1.19 -2.60
C ALA A 143 -8.11 -0.06 -3.51
N VAL A 144 -7.81 -1.27 -3.02
CA VAL A 144 -7.87 -2.51 -3.83
C VAL A 144 -9.25 -3.17 -3.83
N ALA A 145 -9.83 -3.41 -2.64
CA ALA A 145 -11.12 -4.09 -2.46
C ALA A 145 -11.64 -3.91 -1.01
N ASN A 146 -12.78 -4.51 -0.69
CA ASN A 146 -13.21 -4.65 0.71
C ASN A 146 -12.23 -5.54 1.51
N LEU A 147 -12.28 -5.46 2.85
CA LEU A 147 -11.34 -6.18 3.72
C LEU A 147 -11.34 -7.71 3.47
N SER A 148 -12.50 -8.35 3.31
CA SER A 148 -12.58 -9.80 3.08
C SER A 148 -11.81 -10.24 1.83
N VAL A 149 -12.03 -9.56 0.71
CA VAL A 149 -11.33 -9.86 -0.56
C VAL A 149 -9.84 -9.60 -0.44
N LEU A 150 -9.48 -8.48 0.18
CA LEU A 150 -8.10 -8.02 0.27
C LEU A 150 -7.25 -8.94 1.16
N LEU A 151 -7.77 -9.29 2.34
CA LEU A 151 -7.06 -10.14 3.29
C LEU A 151 -6.86 -11.54 2.72
N GLU A 152 -7.82 -12.08 1.96
CA GLU A 152 -7.61 -13.32 1.22
C GLU A 152 -6.49 -13.19 0.19
N LEU A 153 -6.55 -12.15 -0.65
CA LEU A 153 -5.57 -11.93 -1.72
C LEU A 153 -4.13 -11.91 -1.19
N VAL A 154 -3.88 -11.26 -0.05
CA VAL A 154 -2.55 -11.13 0.54
C VAL A 154 -2.22 -12.19 1.60
N SER A 155 -3.15 -13.12 1.87
CA SER A 155 -3.06 -14.06 2.99
C SER A 155 -1.79 -14.91 3.01
N GLN A 156 -1.27 -15.25 1.83
CA GLN A 156 -0.04 -16.03 1.68
C GLN A 156 1.21 -15.18 1.47
N LEU A 157 1.10 -13.86 1.27
CA LEU A 157 2.30 -13.01 1.10
C LEU A 157 3.02 -12.75 2.42
N VAL A 158 2.25 -12.48 3.46
CA VAL A 158 2.75 -12.05 4.77
C VAL A 158 3.24 -13.24 5.60
N LYS A 159 4.37 -13.08 6.27
CA LYS A 159 4.90 -14.07 7.24
C LYS A 159 3.93 -14.27 8.41
N VAL A 160 3.99 -15.42 9.07
CA VAL A 160 3.50 -15.53 10.45
C VAL A 160 4.22 -14.48 11.29
N THR A 161 3.48 -13.83 12.20
CA THR A 161 3.82 -12.61 12.96
C THR A 161 4.00 -11.34 12.13
N GLY A 162 3.99 -11.42 10.80
CA GLY A 162 3.95 -10.25 9.92
C GLY A 162 2.60 -9.52 9.99
N THR A 163 2.58 -8.30 9.49
CA THR A 163 1.42 -7.41 9.58
C THR A 163 0.94 -6.98 8.19
N VAL A 164 -0.38 -6.92 8.00
CA VAL A 164 -1.02 -6.28 6.86
C VAL A 164 -1.61 -4.96 7.33
N ILE A 165 -1.22 -3.84 6.72
CA ILE A 165 -1.79 -2.51 6.99
C ILE A 165 -2.68 -2.11 5.81
N CYS A 166 -3.96 -1.91 6.10
CA CYS A 166 -4.95 -1.52 5.11
C CYS A 166 -5.35 -0.06 5.30
N TYR A 167 -5.19 0.74 4.25
CA TYR A 167 -5.67 2.12 4.19
C TYR A 167 -7.15 2.09 3.81
N LYS A 168 -8.01 2.55 4.72
CA LYS A 168 -9.48 2.49 4.60
C LYS A 168 -10.14 3.85 4.86
N GLY A 169 -11.37 3.98 4.38
CA GLY A 169 -12.21 5.16 4.59
C GLY A 169 -13.26 4.96 5.69
N PRO A 170 -14.26 5.85 5.80
CA PRO A 170 -15.26 5.87 6.87
C PRO A 170 -16.02 4.57 7.12
N LYS A 171 -16.21 3.73 6.10
CA LYS A 171 -16.97 2.46 6.20
C LYS A 171 -16.18 1.31 6.84
N VAL A 172 -15.02 1.58 7.43
CA VAL A 172 -14.10 0.55 7.90
C VAL A 172 -14.70 -0.36 8.97
N HIS A 173 -15.55 0.17 9.86
CA HIS A 173 -16.15 -0.62 10.93
C HIS A 173 -17.14 -1.67 10.38
N GLU A 174 -17.94 -1.31 9.37
CA GLU A 174 -18.81 -2.25 8.65
C GLU A 174 -18.01 -3.32 7.92
N GLU A 175 -16.90 -2.92 7.27
CA GLU A 175 -16.00 -3.87 6.60
C GLU A 175 -15.34 -4.84 7.58
N ILE A 176 -14.90 -4.39 8.76
CA ILE A 176 -14.30 -5.23 9.80
C ILE A 176 -15.33 -6.24 10.33
N ASN A 177 -16.56 -5.81 10.57
CA ASN A 177 -17.63 -6.68 11.04
C ASN A 177 -17.96 -7.77 9.99
N SER A 178 -18.00 -7.39 8.71
CA SER A 178 -18.22 -8.35 7.62
C SER A 178 -17.04 -9.32 7.45
N ALA A 179 -15.82 -8.88 7.77
CA ALA A 179 -14.60 -9.68 7.60
C ALA A 179 -14.30 -10.65 8.75
N GLN A 180 -15.12 -10.74 9.82
CA GLN A 180 -14.81 -11.60 10.98
C GLN A 180 -14.57 -13.07 10.59
N LYS A 181 -15.38 -13.61 9.67
CA LYS A 181 -15.17 -14.97 9.14
C LYS A 181 -13.86 -15.08 8.35
N THR A 182 -13.54 -14.08 7.53
CA THR A 182 -12.27 -14.00 6.81
C THR A 182 -11.09 -14.04 7.78
N LEU A 183 -11.12 -13.26 8.86
CA LEU A 183 -10.05 -13.19 9.85
C LEU A 183 -9.77 -14.56 10.47
N GLY A 184 -10.82 -15.27 10.90
CA GLY A 184 -10.70 -16.62 11.45
C GLY A 184 -10.16 -17.63 10.44
N GLU A 185 -10.70 -17.65 9.22
CA GLU A 185 -10.32 -18.65 8.19
C GLU A 185 -8.90 -18.44 7.64
N LEU A 186 -8.43 -17.18 7.62
CA LEU A 186 -7.11 -16.82 7.12
C LEU A 186 -6.05 -16.62 8.22
N ASN A 187 -6.41 -16.88 9.48
CA ASN A 187 -5.54 -16.74 10.66
C ASN A 187 -4.96 -15.33 10.84
N PHE A 188 -5.82 -14.31 10.70
CA PHE A 188 -5.50 -12.92 11.00
C PHE A 188 -6.18 -12.46 12.29
N VAL A 189 -5.51 -11.57 13.03
CA VAL A 189 -6.08 -10.86 14.17
C VAL A 189 -5.97 -9.36 13.91
N LEU A 190 -7.07 -8.62 14.05
CA LEU A 190 -7.04 -7.16 14.07
C LEU A 190 -6.40 -6.71 15.38
N THR A 191 -5.21 -6.13 15.32
CA THR A 191 -4.44 -5.71 16.50
C THR A 191 -4.60 -4.24 16.82
N LYS A 192 -4.87 -3.41 15.80
CA LYS A 192 -5.01 -1.96 15.97
C LYS A 192 -5.85 -1.38 14.83
N THR A 193 -6.56 -0.30 15.11
CA THR A 193 -7.13 0.60 14.12
C THR A 193 -6.80 2.02 14.51
N ASP A 194 -6.01 2.72 13.68
CA ASP A 194 -5.77 4.15 13.85
C ASP A 194 -6.71 4.96 12.96
N HIS A 195 -7.01 6.19 13.38
CA HIS A 195 -7.82 7.14 12.64
C HIS A 195 -7.07 8.48 12.49
N GLU A 196 -7.17 9.06 11.30
CA GLU A 196 -6.67 10.39 10.97
C GLU A 196 -7.72 11.14 10.14
N MET A 197 -7.83 12.44 10.38
CA MET A 197 -8.70 13.32 9.62
C MET A 197 -7.89 14.49 9.06
N VAL A 198 -7.93 14.65 7.74
CA VAL A 198 -7.34 15.78 7.03
C VAL A 198 -8.42 16.34 6.12
N THR A 199 -8.76 17.62 6.25
CA THR A 199 -9.90 18.24 5.54
C THR A 199 -9.87 17.97 4.03
N GLU A 200 -8.70 18.04 3.42
CA GLU A 200 -8.46 17.90 1.98
C GLU A 200 -8.48 16.43 1.50
N ILE A 201 -8.37 15.45 2.42
CA ILE A 201 -8.34 14.01 2.14
C ILE A 201 -9.63 13.30 2.61
N GLY A 202 -10.24 13.78 3.69
CA GLY A 202 -11.31 13.13 4.44
C GLY A 202 -10.82 12.28 5.60
N GLU A 203 -11.66 11.37 6.07
CA GLU A 203 -11.28 10.39 7.10
C GLU A 203 -10.44 9.25 6.52
N ARG A 204 -9.41 8.88 7.27
CA ARG A 204 -8.53 7.76 6.97
C ARG A 204 -8.38 6.87 8.18
N TYR A 205 -8.49 5.58 7.93
CA TYR A 205 -8.28 4.53 8.92
C TYR A 205 -7.14 3.63 8.47
N PHE A 206 -6.27 3.27 9.41
CA PHE A 206 -5.22 2.27 9.22
C PHE A 206 -5.57 1.05 10.06
N CYS A 207 -5.94 -0.05 9.40
CA CYS A 207 -6.23 -1.30 10.09
C CYS A 207 -5.03 -2.24 10.02
N TYR A 208 -4.61 -2.74 11.18
CA TYR A 208 -3.42 -3.58 11.34
C TYR A 208 -3.88 -5.00 11.62
N PHE A 209 -3.59 -5.91 10.69
CA PHE A 209 -3.92 -7.32 10.82
C PHE A 209 -2.63 -8.14 10.97
N THR A 210 -2.42 -8.74 12.13
CA THR A 210 -1.25 -9.58 12.38
C THR A 210 -1.57 -11.03 12.03
N LYS A 211 -0.66 -11.68 11.32
CA LYS A 211 -0.76 -13.09 10.97
C LYS A 211 -0.39 -13.95 12.17
N VAL A 212 -1.29 -14.79 12.66
CA VAL A 212 -1.01 -15.62 13.84
C VAL A 212 -0.61 -17.06 13.52
N LYS A 213 -1.02 -17.58 12.35
CA LYS A 213 -0.70 -18.93 11.87
C LYS A 213 -0.64 -18.96 10.36
N LYS A 214 -0.07 -20.03 9.79
CA LYS A 214 -0.07 -20.27 8.35
C LYS A 214 -1.49 -20.33 7.79
N THR A 215 -1.70 -19.85 6.57
CA THR A 215 -2.96 -20.04 5.85
C THR A 215 -2.98 -21.37 5.12
N SER A 216 -4.16 -21.98 5.00
CA SER A 216 -4.35 -23.17 4.18
C SER A 216 -3.96 -22.92 2.71
N LEU A 217 -3.31 -23.91 2.08
CA LEU A 217 -2.87 -23.84 0.68
C LEU A 217 -4.01 -23.68 -0.35
N LYS A 218 -5.27 -23.86 0.08
CA LYS A 218 -6.46 -23.57 -0.76
C LYS A 218 -6.59 -22.08 -1.09
N TYR A 219 -6.02 -21.19 -0.27
CA TYR A 219 -5.99 -19.74 -0.48
C TYR A 219 -4.65 -19.25 -1.06
N PRO A 220 -4.58 -18.02 -1.60
CA PRO A 220 -5.71 -17.24 -2.08
C PRO A 220 -6.41 -17.96 -3.24
N ARG A 221 -7.74 -17.91 -3.33
CA ARG A 221 -8.44 -18.37 -4.54
C ARG A 221 -8.10 -17.43 -5.72
N HIS A 222 -8.50 -17.79 -6.93
CA HIS A 222 -8.36 -16.87 -8.06
C HIS A 222 -9.13 -15.57 -7.78
N PHE A 223 -8.56 -14.41 -8.11
CA PHE A 223 -9.14 -13.11 -7.74
C PHE A 223 -10.61 -12.94 -8.15
N ASN A 224 -11.00 -13.43 -9.33
CA ASN A 224 -12.40 -13.39 -9.78
C ASN A 224 -13.34 -14.21 -8.88
N GLN A 225 -12.87 -15.34 -8.33
CA GLN A 225 -13.63 -16.14 -7.36
C GLN A 225 -13.73 -15.44 -6.02
N ILE A 226 -12.63 -14.81 -5.55
CA ILE A 226 -12.61 -14.02 -4.32
C ILE A 226 -13.65 -12.89 -4.42
N LYS A 227 -13.66 -12.14 -5.52
CA LYS A 227 -14.62 -11.04 -5.73
C LYS A 227 -16.07 -11.51 -5.83
N LYS A 228 -16.31 -12.63 -6.51
CA LYS A 228 -17.67 -13.18 -6.71
C LYS A 228 -18.25 -13.73 -5.41
N SER A 229 -17.42 -14.34 -4.58
CA SER A 229 -17.86 -14.95 -3.32
C SER A 229 -16.79 -14.79 -2.24
N PRO A 230 -16.71 -13.58 -1.64
CA PRO A 230 -15.80 -13.30 -0.52
C PRO A 230 -16.07 -14.22 0.67
N ILE A 231 -15.07 -14.38 1.55
CA ILE A 231 -15.26 -15.13 2.80
C ILE A 231 -16.02 -14.23 3.79
N GLY A 232 -17.27 -14.59 4.10
CA GLY A 232 -18.10 -13.80 5.01
C GLY A 232 -18.97 -12.82 4.24
#